data_AF-A0A3C1JRH3-F1
#
_entry.id   AF-A0A3C1JRH3-F1
#
_cell.length_a   1.000
_cell.length_b   1.000
_cell.length_c   1.000
_cell.angle_alpha   90.00
_cell.angle_beta   90.00
_cell.angle_gamma   90.00
#
_symmetry.space_group_name_H-M   'P 1'
#
loop_
_entity.id
_entity.type
_entity.pdbx_description
1 polymer ?
#
loop_
_entity_poly.entity_id
_entity_poly.type
_entity_poly.pdbx_seq_one_letter_code
_entity_poly.pdbx_strand_id
1 'polypeptide(L)'
;MSDLLDELDRKWNRLISVQNVVKEARDLLWESSDNTNEDIAQSLTITYSLLGARILAVGHLMDQEAERLGYEMDDDIGIYPDPVLWNCR
;
A
#
# COMPACT_ATOMS: atom_id res chain seq x y z
N MET A 1 8.90 -13.13 -18.87
CA MET A 1 8.94 -12.40 -17.58
C MET A 1 9.65 -13.27 -16.56
N SER A 2 10.37 -12.69 -15.59
CA SER A 2 10.96 -13.46 -14.49
C SER A 2 9.87 -13.93 -13.53
N ASP A 3 9.90 -15.19 -13.10
CA ASP A 3 8.93 -15.76 -12.14
C ASP A 3 8.86 -14.91 -10.84
N LEU A 4 9.96 -14.26 -10.48
CA LEU A 4 10.05 -13.38 -9.32
C LEU A 4 9.31 -12.04 -9.56
N LEU A 5 9.46 -11.42 -10.74
CA LEU A 5 8.71 -10.20 -11.08
C LEU A 5 7.21 -10.47 -11.10
N ASP A 6 6.78 -11.60 -11.67
CA ASP A 6 5.37 -12.00 -11.69
C ASP A 6 4.82 -12.30 -10.29
N GLU A 7 5.66 -12.80 -9.37
CA GLU A 7 5.28 -12.96 -7.96
C GLU A 7 5.16 -11.61 -7.24
N LEU A 8 6.12 -10.72 -7.45
CA LEU A 8 6.13 -9.40 -6.82
C LEU A 8 4.97 -8.53 -7.31
N ASP A 9 4.67 -8.54 -8.60
CA ASP A 9 3.51 -7.85 -9.18
C ASP A 9 2.18 -8.37 -8.59
N ARG A 10 2.01 -9.69 -8.46
CA ARG A 10 0.84 -10.27 -7.78
C ARG A 10 0.74 -9.83 -6.33
N LYS A 11 1.86 -9.76 -5.62
CA LYS A 11 1.91 -9.29 -4.22
C LYS A 11 1.55 -7.81 -4.13
N TRP A 12 2.11 -6.98 -4.99
CA TRP A 12 1.82 -5.55 -5.09
C TRP A 12 0.33 -5.31 -5.30
N ASN A 13 -0.25 -5.91 -6.33
CA ASN A 13 -1.68 -5.78 -6.66
C ASN A 13 -2.59 -6.24 -5.51
N ARG A 14 -2.22 -7.33 -4.82
CA ARG A 14 -2.97 -7.80 -3.66
C ARG A 14 -2.89 -6.81 -2.48
N LEU A 15 -1.72 -6.24 -2.22
CA LEU A 15 -1.55 -5.26 -1.13
C LEU A 15 -2.33 -3.98 -1.40
N ILE A 16 -2.34 -3.48 -2.64
CA ILE A 16 -3.16 -2.33 -3.06
C ILE A 16 -4.66 -2.61 -2.82
N SER A 17 -5.14 -3.79 -3.23
CA SER A 17 -6.53 -4.19 -3.02
C SER A 17 -6.90 -4.21 -1.52
N VAL A 18 -6.05 -4.79 -0.67
CA VAL A 18 -6.27 -4.81 0.79
C VAL A 18 -6.22 -3.40 1.37
N GLN A 19 -5.28 -2.56 0.93
CA GLN A 19 -5.16 -1.18 1.40
C GLN A 19 -6.42 -0.35 1.08
N ASN A 20 -7.01 -0.54 -0.10
CA ASN A 20 -8.26 0.12 -0.48
C ASN A 20 -9.44 -0.31 0.41
N VAL A 21 -9.55 -1.60 0.73
CA VAL A 21 -10.59 -2.10 1.65
C VAL A 21 -10.43 -1.53 3.05
N VAL A 22 -9.19 -1.45 3.56
CA VAL A 22 -8.90 -0.86 4.87
C VAL A 22 -9.23 0.64 4.89
N LYS A 23 -8.93 1.35 3.81
CA LYS A 23 -9.28 2.77 3.64
C LYS A 23 -10.79 2.97 3.70
N GLU A 24 -11.55 2.21 2.91
CA GLU A 24 -13.01 2.29 2.88
C GLU A 24 -13.62 1.97 4.25
N ALA A 25 -13.17 0.91 4.91
CA ALA A 25 -13.63 0.56 6.25
C ALA A 25 -13.31 1.65 7.29
N ARG A 26 -12.13 2.26 7.22
CA ARG A 26 -11.77 3.39 8.09
C ARG A 26 -12.70 4.57 7.86
N ASP A 27 -12.91 4.96 6.60
CA ASP A 27 -13.66 6.15 6.24
C ASP A 27 -15.14 6.00 6.67
N LEU A 28 -15.73 4.81 6.51
CA LEU A 28 -17.08 4.51 7.01
C LEU A 28 -17.24 4.65 8.53
N LEU A 29 -16.18 4.35 9.29
CA LEU A 29 -16.21 4.45 10.75
C LEU A 29 -15.89 5.86 11.24
N TRP A 30 -15.08 6.62 10.50
CA TRP A 30 -14.72 8.00 10.83
C TRP A 30 -15.93 8.96 10.72
N GLU A 31 -16.92 8.61 9.90
CA GLU A 31 -18.18 9.34 9.76
C GLU A 31 -19.15 9.12 10.93
N SER A 32 -18.83 8.23 11.88
CA SER A 32 -19.68 7.91 13.02
C SER A 32 -19.44 8.82 14.23
N SER A 33 -20.51 9.18 14.94
CA SER A 33 -20.43 9.90 16.23
C SER A 33 -20.24 8.98 17.45
N ASP A 34 -19.71 7.77 17.27
CA ASP A 34 -19.55 6.76 18.32
C ASP A 34 -18.06 6.62 18.64
N ASN A 35 -17.67 6.82 19.89
CA ASN A 35 -16.28 6.73 20.34
C ASN A 35 -15.66 5.35 20.05
N THR A 36 -16.46 4.28 20.05
CA THR A 36 -15.98 2.93 19.67
C THR A 36 -15.58 2.88 18.20
N ASN A 37 -16.35 3.54 17.33
CA ASN A 37 -16.05 3.60 15.91
C ASN A 37 -14.80 4.46 15.65
N GLU A 38 -14.60 5.52 16.44
CA GLU A 38 -13.37 6.32 16.40
C GLU A 38 -12.11 5.48 16.74
N ASP A 39 -12.15 4.71 17.83
CA ASP A 39 -11.03 3.83 18.22
C ASP A 39 -10.70 2.78 17.14
N ILE A 40 -11.73 2.20 16.51
CA ILE A 40 -11.54 1.24 15.41
C ILE A 40 -10.97 1.95 14.18
N ALA A 41 -11.46 3.15 13.85
CA ALA A 41 -10.97 3.92 12.70
C ALA A 41 -9.50 4.34 12.89
N GLN A 42 -9.08 4.68 14.11
CA GLN A 42 -7.67 4.89 14.45
C GLN A 42 -6.83 3.63 14.24
N SER A 43 -7.33 2.46 14.68
CA SER A 43 -6.65 1.16 14.47
C SER A 43 -6.50 0.82 12.98
N LEU A 44 -7.53 1.10 12.18
CA LEU A 44 -7.48 0.93 10.72
C LEU A 44 -6.53 1.93 10.06
N THR A 45 -6.38 3.14 10.61
CA THR A 45 -5.40 4.12 10.13
C THR A 45 -3.97 3.61 10.29
N ILE A 46 -3.63 3.02 11.44
CA ILE A 46 -2.32 2.39 11.66
C ILE A 46 -2.11 1.24 10.65
N THR A 47 -3.14 0.42 10.46
CA THR A 47 -3.10 -0.72 9.53
C THR A 47 -2.88 -0.25 8.08
N TYR A 48 -3.56 0.81 7.67
CA TYR A 48 -3.38 1.42 6.35
C TYR A 48 -1.95 1.90 6.11
N SER A 49 -1.33 2.54 7.12
CA SER A 49 0.07 2.99 7.04
C SER A 49 1.06 1.83 6.94
N LEU A 50 0.84 0.75 7.70
CA LEU A 50 1.67 -0.47 7.62
C LEU A 50 1.57 -1.15 6.25
N LEU A 51 0.37 -1.17 5.66
CA LEU A 51 0.16 -1.67 4.29
C LEU A 51 0.91 -0.80 3.27
N GLY A 52 0.86 0.53 3.40
CA GLY A 52 1.60 1.45 2.54
C GLY A 52 3.11 1.19 2.56
N ALA A 53 3.70 1.04 3.76
CA ALA A 53 5.11 0.68 3.90
C ALA A 53 5.46 -0.67 3.25
N ARG A 54 4.54 -1.63 3.31
CA ARG A 54 4.74 -2.95 2.69
C ARG A 54 4.66 -2.88 1.16
N ILE A 55 3.76 -2.07 0.62
CA ILE A 55 3.66 -1.82 -0.82
C ILE A 55 4.97 -1.24 -1.32
N LEU A 56 5.48 -0.16 -0.71
CA LEU A 56 6.76 0.47 -1.06
C LEU A 56 7.92 -0.54 -1.06
N ALA A 57 8.00 -1.38 -0.03
CA ALA A 57 9.03 -2.41 0.05
C ALA A 57 8.94 -3.43 -1.11
N VAL A 58 7.73 -3.80 -1.55
CA VAL A 58 7.55 -4.68 -2.72
C VAL A 58 7.95 -3.95 -4.00
N GLY A 59 7.61 -2.67 -4.15
CA GLY A 59 8.02 -1.85 -5.30
C GLY A 59 9.54 -1.80 -5.44
N HIS A 60 10.26 -1.51 -4.35
CA HIS A 60 11.72 -1.53 -4.38
C HIS A 60 12.33 -2.87 -4.77
N LEU A 61 11.68 -3.99 -4.40
CA LEU A 61 12.13 -5.31 -4.83
C LEU A 61 11.87 -5.55 -6.32
N MET A 62 10.77 -5.00 -6.86
CA MET A 62 10.46 -5.05 -8.30
C MET A 62 11.49 -4.25 -9.09
N ASP A 63 11.81 -3.04 -8.64
CA ASP A 63 12.83 -2.17 -9.26
C ASP A 63 14.19 -2.87 -9.31
N GLN A 64 14.63 -3.43 -8.18
CA GLN A 64 15.90 -4.17 -8.09
C GLN A 64 15.95 -5.40 -9.03
N GLU A 65 14.86 -6.16 -9.11
CA GLU A 65 14.81 -7.33 -10.00
C GLU A 65 14.73 -6.91 -11.47
N ALA A 66 14.04 -5.82 -11.79
CA ALA A 66 13.98 -5.26 -13.13
C ALA A 66 15.36 -4.77 -13.60
N GLU A 67 16.07 -4.00 -12.76
CA GLU A 67 17.45 -3.58 -13.01
C GLU A 67 18.38 -4.78 -13.22
N ARG A 68 18.26 -5.82 -12.39
CA ARG A 68 19.05 -7.07 -12.51
C ARG A 68 18.84 -7.76 -13.86
N LEU A 69 17.63 -7.68 -14.40
CA LEU A 69 17.26 -8.28 -15.68
C LEU A 69 17.57 -7.39 -16.89
N GLY A 70 18.06 -6.16 -16.65
CA GLY A 70 18.34 -5.18 -17.70
C GLY A 70 17.07 -4.55 -18.29
N TYR A 71 15.96 -4.56 -17.55
CA TYR A 71 14.78 -3.77 -17.88
C TYR A 71 14.99 -2.34 -17.37
N GLU A 72 14.91 -1.34 -18.25
CA GLU A 72 14.65 0.04 -17.83
C GLU A 72 13.18 0.10 -17.42
N MET A 73 12.91 0.27 -16.12
CA MET A 73 11.58 0.61 -15.65
C MET A 73 11.33 2.07 -16.06
N ASP A 74 10.28 2.34 -16.83
CA ASP A 74 9.82 3.70 -17.05
C ASP A 74 9.48 4.29 -15.67
N ASP A 75 10.19 5.34 -15.27
CA ASP A 75 9.98 6.07 -14.00
C ASP A 75 8.53 6.56 -13.81
N ASP A 76 7.74 6.56 -14.89
CA ASP A 76 6.32 6.94 -14.94
C ASP A 76 5.35 5.83 -14.49
N ILE A 77 5.80 4.58 -14.28
CA ILE A 77 4.98 3.51 -13.67
C ILE A 77 5.13 3.50 -12.13
N GLY A 78 5.72 4.56 -11.57
CA GLY A 78 5.70 4.86 -10.14
C GLY A 78 4.30 5.26 -9.66
N ILE A 79 3.33 4.34 -9.68
CA ILE A 79 2.11 4.45 -8.88
C ILE A 79 2.53 4.23 -7.42
N TYR A 80 3.28 5.17 -6.86
CA TYR A 80 3.47 5.23 -5.43
C TYR A 80 2.08 5.35 -4.81
N PRO A 81 1.65 4.43 -3.93
CA PRO A 81 0.40 4.61 -3.20
C PRO A 81 0.47 5.96 -2.51
N ASP A 82 -0.58 6.77 -2.72
CA ASP A 82 -0.73 8.11 -2.19
C ASP A 82 -0.20 8.15 -0.73
N PRO A 83 0.83 8.96 -0.42
CA PRO A 83 1.42 9.06 0.91
C PRO A 83 0.43 9.76 1.86
N VAL A 84 -0.70 9.11 2.11
CA VAL A 84 -1.70 9.53 3.07
C VAL A 84 -1.12 9.24 4.45
N LEU A 85 -0.60 10.32 5.04
CA LEU A 85 -0.51 10.60 6.48
C LEU A 85 0.69 10.01 7.23
N TRP A 86 1.89 10.48 6.89
CA TRP A 86 3.01 10.55 7.84
C TRP A 86 2.94 11.80 8.74
N ASN A 87 1.72 12.20 9.12
CA ASN A 87 1.45 13.26 10.08
C ASN A 87 0.52 12.73 11.19
N CYS A 88 0.98 11.69 11.89
CA CYS A 88 0.51 11.44 13.25
C CYS A 88 1.43 12.26 14.16
N ARG A 89 0.98 13.48 14.48
CA ARG A 89 1.53 14.31 15.57
C ARG A 89 0.94 13.85 16.89
#